data_AF-A0A2K8XT62-F1
#
_entry.id   AF-A0A2K8XT62-F1
#
_cell.length_a   1.000
_cell.length_b   1.000
_cell.length_c   1.000
_cell.angle_alpha   90.00
_cell.angle_beta   90.00
_cell.angle_gamma   90.00
#
_symmetry.space_group_name_H-M   'P 1'
#
loop_
_entity.id
_entity.type
_entity.pdbx_description
1 polymer ?
#
loop_
_entity_poly.entity_id
_entity_poly.type
_entity_poly.pdbx_seq_one_letter_code
_entity_poly.pdbx_strand_id
1 'polypeptide(L)'
;MKYLKYLKFLFLLILCSSYAQSIEKSVIGSIGGTQTVGGATLNFTVGEAIVGIETDSNTTLSNGFHSGFTLSGIYWNGAVNTLWNEANNWDGAILPSKKDHVIILDVVNDPVFNVALDSIKSLELRANSLLKISPGNSLVLLENGSNYGEVIVESEVLQSGVLLVKENFTGNVSYKRGGLLANKWSLVSAPVTNQSIKSFVENAANQIRINTAVSPNRYAIGTYNEVNVIGNKWEYYDTTIGSESFLNAKGYAVSRVSDGDLTFTGSVVTTDVSGAVVENKWSAIGNPFTTYYPANKNGGSSFLDDSLTDLDSENQAVYLWDNSQSKYAAITNLLTSPQRFFTPGQGFFVKAKTGVSALHFLENKRAILPLEGTVFNKGASTTSYIQLFVESNGVKVNTDVLYYANATQGFDVGYDIENFTSNGLDVFSYLLENNQDKNYTIQSLPQNKYADMVIPLGLKANANEQVVFSSKNKSLPKGVKVYLEDRQENVFTLLDTENKAYKVALSKGVNETGRFYLHTTSKTLNLEDLPFTSKIVAFANDNKLYIKNVSSEKTNIKLFDMLGKKVFEERTHIVNDKKINLSHLSAGIYLVKIATKKEKISKKIVIK
;
A
#
# COMPACT_ATOMS: atom_id res chain seq x y z
N MET A 1 -66.73 94.46 -42.43
CA MET A 1 -65.68 95.14 -41.65
C MET A 1 -64.79 94.05 -41.04
N LYS A 2 -63.46 94.21 -41.14
CA LYS A 2 -62.36 93.36 -40.62
C LYS A 2 -62.72 92.75 -39.24
N TYR A 3 -62.44 91.50 -38.91
CA TYR A 3 -61.10 90.97 -38.65
C TYR A 3 -61.02 89.44 -38.84
N LEU A 4 -59.97 89.02 -39.55
CA LEU A 4 -59.61 87.68 -39.97
C LEU A 4 -58.21 87.39 -39.37
N LYS A 5 -57.97 86.18 -38.86
CA LYS A 5 -56.67 85.62 -38.34
C LYS A 5 -56.21 86.30 -37.03
N TYR A 6 -56.19 85.67 -35.85
CA TYR A 6 -55.44 84.47 -35.46
C TYR A 6 -56.19 83.71 -34.34
N LEU A 7 -57.00 82.72 -34.74
CA LEU A 7 -57.52 81.67 -33.87
C LEU A 7 -56.70 80.40 -34.14
N LYS A 8 -55.42 80.45 -33.78
CA LYS A 8 -54.45 79.34 -33.87
C LYS A 8 -53.38 79.59 -32.82
N PHE A 9 -53.71 79.46 -31.55
CA PHE A 9 -52.76 79.22 -30.48
C PHE A 9 -53.61 79.02 -29.23
N LEU A 10 -53.38 77.93 -28.49
CA LEU A 10 -54.02 77.61 -27.21
C LEU A 10 -55.37 76.85 -27.23
N PHE A 11 -55.41 75.70 -27.91
CA PHE A 11 -56.12 74.51 -27.40
C PHE A 11 -55.56 73.24 -28.05
N LEU A 12 -54.32 72.88 -27.68
CA LEU A 12 -53.80 71.53 -27.91
C LEU A 12 -52.62 71.28 -26.94
N LEU A 13 -52.92 71.32 -25.65
CA LEU A 13 -52.14 70.59 -24.65
C LEU A 13 -52.99 69.37 -24.27
N ILE A 14 -52.36 68.20 -24.19
CA ILE A 14 -52.91 66.85 -23.93
C ILE A 14 -53.28 66.08 -25.21
N LEU A 15 -52.24 65.49 -25.84
CA LEU A 15 -52.17 64.08 -26.29
C LEU A 15 -50.92 63.91 -27.18
N CYS A 16 -49.73 64.10 -26.61
CA CYS A 16 -48.55 63.38 -27.08
C CYS A 16 -48.31 62.23 -26.10
N SER A 17 -49.19 61.23 -26.13
CA SER A 17 -48.80 59.89 -25.76
C SER A 17 -47.88 59.39 -26.87
N SER A 18 -46.59 59.36 -26.56
CA SER A 18 -45.61 58.54 -27.24
C SER A 18 -46.17 57.12 -27.39
N TYR A 19 -46.49 56.72 -28.62
CA TYR A 19 -46.59 55.30 -28.93
C TYR A 19 -45.18 54.73 -28.91
N ALA A 20 -44.69 54.41 -27.70
CA ALA A 20 -43.66 53.40 -27.58
C ALA A 20 -44.34 52.07 -27.96
N GLN A 21 -44.14 51.60 -29.19
CA GLN A 21 -44.46 50.22 -29.51
C GLN A 21 -43.42 49.35 -28.79
N SER A 22 -43.82 48.67 -27.72
CA SER A 22 -43.02 47.57 -27.18
C SER A 22 -43.09 46.43 -28.17
N ILE A 23 -41.94 46.01 -28.71
CA ILE A 23 -41.83 44.71 -29.37
C ILE A 23 -41.88 43.68 -28.25
N GLU A 24 -43.02 43.03 -28.07
CA GLU A 24 -43.12 41.90 -27.15
C GLU A 24 -42.25 40.74 -27.67
N LYS A 25 -41.58 40.05 -26.75
CA LYS A 25 -40.89 38.79 -27.06
C LYS A 25 -41.91 37.76 -27.51
N SER A 26 -41.96 37.45 -28.80
CA SER A 26 -42.75 36.33 -29.33
C SER A 26 -41.91 35.05 -29.41
N VAL A 27 -42.49 33.91 -29.01
CA VAL A 27 -41.86 32.60 -29.17
C VAL A 27 -42.06 32.13 -30.61
N ILE A 28 -40.96 31.84 -31.29
CA ILE A 28 -40.96 31.29 -32.64
C ILE A 28 -41.23 29.77 -32.56
N GLY A 29 -42.28 29.30 -33.23
CA GLY A 29 -42.61 27.87 -33.34
C GLY A 29 -41.58 27.09 -34.17
N SER A 30 -41.54 25.77 -34.00
CA SER A 30 -40.49 24.86 -34.51
C SER A 30 -40.49 24.60 -36.03
N ILE A 31 -41.17 25.42 -36.82
CA ILE A 31 -41.28 25.28 -38.27
C ILE A 31 -41.20 26.70 -38.84
N GLY A 32 -40.30 26.95 -39.79
CA GLY A 32 -40.07 28.30 -40.35
C GLY A 32 -41.36 29.02 -40.77
N GLY A 33 -41.35 30.35 -40.73
CA GLY A 33 -42.57 31.15 -40.95
C GLY A 33 -42.31 32.62 -41.23
N THR A 34 -43.41 33.36 -41.32
CA THR A 34 -43.43 34.81 -41.58
C THR A 34 -44.13 35.50 -40.41
N GLN A 35 -43.46 36.49 -39.81
CA GLN A 35 -44.02 37.35 -38.77
C GLN A 35 -44.13 38.78 -39.30
N THR A 36 -45.28 39.42 -39.11
CA THR A 36 -45.52 40.80 -39.55
C THR A 36 -46.01 41.64 -38.38
N VAL A 37 -45.27 42.71 -38.05
CA VAL A 37 -45.65 43.68 -37.01
C VAL A 37 -45.44 45.09 -37.55
N GLY A 38 -46.48 45.94 -37.44
CA GLY A 38 -46.37 47.36 -37.78
C GLY A 38 -46.00 47.66 -39.25
N GLY A 39 -46.28 46.74 -40.18
CA GLY A 39 -45.91 46.86 -41.60
C GLY A 39 -44.52 46.31 -41.96
N ALA A 40 -43.70 45.93 -40.97
CA ALA A 40 -42.46 45.20 -41.21
C ALA A 40 -42.74 43.69 -41.24
N THR A 41 -42.15 42.98 -42.20
CA THR A 41 -42.30 41.53 -42.36
C THR A 41 -40.95 40.84 -42.24
N LEU A 42 -40.84 39.84 -41.37
CA LEU A 42 -39.66 39.00 -41.19
C LEU A 42 -39.99 37.56 -41.61
N ASN A 43 -39.25 37.05 -42.60
CA ASN A 43 -39.29 35.64 -43.01
C ASN A 43 -38.10 34.90 -42.37
N PHE A 44 -38.32 33.72 -41.81
CA PHE A 44 -37.26 32.90 -41.22
C PHE A 44 -37.42 31.41 -41.55
N THR A 45 -36.29 30.73 -41.76
CA THR A 45 -36.19 29.28 -42.00
C THR A 45 -35.12 28.68 -41.08
N VAL A 46 -35.32 27.46 -40.58
CA VAL A 46 -34.33 26.75 -39.74
C VAL A 46 -33.29 26.06 -40.62
N GLY A 47 -32.00 26.32 -40.41
CA GLY A 47 -30.91 25.49 -40.95
C GLY A 47 -29.81 26.15 -41.79
N GLU A 48 -29.84 27.46 -42.05
CA GLU A 48 -28.71 28.17 -42.69
C GLU A 48 -27.86 28.95 -41.68
N ALA A 49 -26.53 28.87 -41.84
CA ALA A 49 -25.57 29.69 -41.10
C ALA A 49 -25.72 31.17 -41.50
N ILE A 50 -25.44 32.10 -40.58
CA ILE A 50 -25.70 33.55 -40.75
C ILE A 50 -25.13 34.06 -42.09
N VAL A 51 -26.01 34.56 -42.96
CA VAL A 51 -25.65 35.02 -44.32
C VAL A 51 -25.59 36.56 -44.41
N GLY A 52 -25.96 37.29 -43.35
CA GLY A 52 -25.85 38.75 -43.36
C GLY A 52 -26.24 39.42 -42.04
N ILE A 53 -25.58 40.55 -41.76
CA ILE A 53 -25.87 41.47 -40.66
C ILE A 53 -26.13 42.84 -41.26
N GLU A 54 -27.30 43.40 -41.00
CA GLU A 54 -27.65 44.77 -41.39
C GLU A 54 -27.79 45.62 -40.13
N THR A 55 -27.07 46.74 -40.07
CA THR A 55 -27.05 47.63 -38.89
C THR A 55 -27.29 49.07 -39.32
N ASP A 56 -28.21 49.75 -38.66
CA ASP A 56 -28.28 51.22 -38.67
C ASP A 56 -27.77 51.80 -37.34
N SER A 57 -27.89 53.12 -37.15
CA SER A 57 -27.35 53.79 -35.97
C SER A 57 -27.98 53.36 -34.63
N ASN A 58 -29.12 52.65 -34.64
CA ASN A 58 -29.84 52.28 -33.42
C ASN A 58 -30.35 50.82 -33.38
N THR A 59 -30.23 50.02 -34.44
CA THR A 59 -30.72 48.62 -34.44
C THR A 59 -29.87 47.72 -35.34
N THR A 60 -29.58 46.51 -34.85
CA THR A 60 -28.93 45.44 -35.62
C THR A 60 -29.92 44.32 -35.87
N LEU A 61 -30.08 43.93 -37.14
CA LEU A 61 -30.84 42.76 -37.56
C LEU A 61 -29.88 41.68 -38.08
N SER A 62 -30.02 40.45 -37.58
CA SER A 62 -29.26 39.28 -38.03
C SER A 62 -30.20 38.25 -38.67
N ASN A 63 -29.88 37.78 -39.87
CA ASN A 63 -30.60 36.67 -40.52
C ASN A 63 -29.79 35.35 -40.38
N GLY A 64 -30.34 34.36 -39.68
CA GLY A 64 -29.76 33.00 -39.57
C GLY A 64 -30.05 32.30 -38.24
N PHE A 65 -29.56 31.06 -38.11
CA PHE A 65 -29.56 30.32 -36.83
C PHE A 65 -28.54 30.93 -35.86
N HIS A 66 -29.00 31.38 -34.69
CA HIS A 66 -28.10 31.55 -33.54
C HIS A 66 -27.75 30.14 -33.07
N SER A 67 -26.48 29.73 -33.17
CA SER A 67 -26.09 28.43 -32.64
C SER A 67 -26.53 28.35 -31.19
N GLY A 68 -27.41 27.39 -30.88
CA GLY A 68 -27.87 27.16 -29.52
C GLY A 68 -26.67 26.77 -28.69
N PHE A 69 -26.10 27.73 -27.96
CA PHE A 69 -24.86 27.63 -27.20
C PHE A 69 -23.75 26.89 -27.97
N THR A 70 -22.74 27.61 -28.46
CA THR A 70 -21.42 26.97 -28.59
C THR A 70 -21.06 26.41 -27.22
N LEU A 71 -21.27 25.11 -27.03
CA LEU A 71 -20.67 24.40 -25.92
C LEU A 71 -19.16 24.67 -26.09
N SER A 72 -18.58 25.36 -25.11
CA SER A 72 -17.16 25.71 -25.16
C SER A 72 -16.36 24.48 -24.74
N GLY A 73 -15.91 23.69 -25.71
CA GLY A 73 -15.26 22.40 -25.45
C GLY A 73 -15.07 21.56 -26.72
N ILE A 74 -14.41 20.42 -26.56
CA ILE A 74 -14.22 19.39 -27.59
C ILE A 74 -15.08 18.17 -27.25
N TYR A 75 -15.86 17.68 -28.21
CA TYR A 75 -16.85 16.62 -27.99
C TYR A 75 -16.36 15.30 -28.54
N TRP A 76 -16.56 14.24 -27.76
CA TRP A 76 -16.51 12.88 -28.28
C TRP A 76 -17.77 12.60 -29.10
N ASN A 77 -17.59 12.26 -30.37
CA ASN A 77 -18.68 11.89 -31.27
C ASN A 77 -18.72 10.37 -31.55
N GLY A 78 -17.64 9.63 -31.26
CA GLY A 78 -17.57 8.17 -31.42
C GLY A 78 -17.84 7.69 -32.85
N ALA A 79 -17.56 8.49 -33.87
CA ALA A 79 -17.98 8.21 -35.24
C ALA A 79 -17.31 6.97 -35.87
N VAL A 80 -16.13 6.57 -35.39
CA VAL A 80 -15.33 5.48 -35.97
C VAL A 80 -15.31 4.25 -35.06
N ASN A 81 -14.87 4.40 -33.80
CA ASN A 81 -14.71 3.32 -32.84
C ASN A 81 -14.64 3.87 -31.40
N THR A 82 -14.24 3.05 -30.44
CA THR A 82 -14.15 3.41 -29.02
C THR A 82 -12.79 3.98 -28.59
N LEU A 83 -11.79 4.09 -29.48
CA LEU A 83 -10.41 4.43 -29.09
C LEU A 83 -10.25 5.94 -28.87
N TRP A 84 -9.92 6.36 -27.65
CA TRP A 84 -9.71 7.77 -27.29
C TRP A 84 -8.69 8.48 -28.19
N ASN A 85 -7.62 7.79 -28.59
CA ASN A 85 -6.55 8.36 -29.40
C ASN A 85 -6.82 8.38 -30.92
N GLU A 86 -8.01 7.98 -31.38
CA GLU A 86 -8.42 8.11 -32.77
C GLU A 86 -9.06 9.48 -33.00
N ALA A 87 -8.37 10.34 -33.75
CA ALA A 87 -8.78 11.74 -33.94
C ALA A 87 -10.18 11.87 -34.57
N ASN A 88 -10.56 10.93 -35.45
CA ASN A 88 -11.87 10.96 -36.12
C ASN A 88 -13.06 10.65 -35.19
N ASN A 89 -12.82 10.24 -33.94
CA ASN A 89 -13.86 10.13 -32.92
C ASN A 89 -14.15 11.45 -32.18
N TRP A 90 -13.42 12.52 -32.51
CA TRP A 90 -13.56 13.84 -31.93
C TRP A 90 -14.13 14.83 -32.94
N ASP A 91 -14.96 15.75 -32.46
CA ASP A 91 -15.43 16.84 -33.31
C ASP A 91 -14.25 17.67 -33.86
N GLY A 92 -14.32 18.02 -35.14
CA GLY A 92 -13.21 18.67 -35.85
C GLY A 92 -11.99 17.79 -36.14
N ALA A 93 -12.04 16.48 -35.85
CA ALA A 93 -10.94 15.52 -36.06
C ALA A 93 -9.63 15.91 -35.35
N ILE A 94 -9.74 16.46 -34.14
CA ILE A 94 -8.62 16.93 -33.32
C ILE A 94 -8.62 16.19 -31.99
N LEU A 95 -7.46 15.71 -31.53
CA LEU A 95 -7.34 15.11 -30.20
C LEU A 95 -7.38 16.18 -29.11
N PRO A 96 -8.00 15.89 -27.93
CA PRO A 96 -7.96 16.79 -26.80
C PRO A 96 -6.55 17.09 -26.31
N SER A 97 -6.39 18.24 -25.68
CA SER A 97 -5.16 18.69 -25.06
C SER A 97 -5.40 19.24 -23.65
N LYS A 98 -4.32 19.61 -22.98
CA LYS A 98 -4.31 20.26 -21.66
C LYS A 98 -5.12 21.54 -21.55
N LYS A 99 -5.57 22.12 -22.67
CA LYS A 99 -6.36 23.35 -22.72
C LYS A 99 -7.85 23.10 -22.90
N ASP A 100 -8.23 21.87 -23.25
CA ASP A 100 -9.57 21.58 -23.74
C ASP A 100 -10.48 21.09 -22.62
N HIS A 101 -11.68 21.66 -22.60
CA HIS A 101 -12.81 21.12 -21.86
C HIS A 101 -13.40 19.97 -22.68
N VAL A 102 -13.26 18.74 -22.22
CA VAL A 102 -13.75 17.55 -22.91
C VAL A 102 -15.17 17.25 -22.48
N ILE A 103 -16.04 17.00 -23.45
CA ILE A 103 -17.43 16.62 -23.21
C ILE A 103 -17.71 15.27 -23.88
N ILE A 104 -18.17 14.30 -23.09
CA ILE A 104 -18.54 12.96 -23.57
C ILE A 104 -20.06 12.86 -23.63
N LEU A 105 -20.57 12.65 -24.85
CA LEU A 105 -21.98 12.54 -25.17
C LEU A 105 -22.45 11.07 -25.14
N ASP A 106 -23.76 10.86 -25.03
CA ASP A 106 -24.40 9.55 -25.23
C ASP A 106 -24.33 9.20 -26.73
N VAL A 107 -23.42 8.28 -27.07
CA VAL A 107 -23.15 7.84 -28.43
C VAL A 107 -23.00 6.33 -28.46
N VAL A 108 -23.11 5.73 -29.65
CA VAL A 108 -23.03 4.28 -29.82
C VAL A 108 -21.66 3.71 -29.42
N ASN A 109 -20.58 4.44 -29.74
CA ASN A 109 -19.21 4.03 -29.42
C ASN A 109 -18.68 4.87 -28.27
N ASP A 110 -18.91 4.43 -27.03
CA ASP A 110 -18.37 5.10 -25.84
C ASP A 110 -16.83 5.09 -25.83
N PRO A 111 -16.18 6.16 -25.35
CA PRO A 111 -14.73 6.23 -25.27
C PRO A 111 -14.13 5.23 -24.27
N VAL A 112 -13.10 4.54 -24.75
CA VAL A 112 -12.11 3.80 -23.97
C VAL A 112 -10.80 4.57 -24.02
N PHE A 113 -10.40 5.13 -22.87
CA PHE A 113 -9.13 5.80 -22.70
C PHE A 113 -7.98 4.79 -22.78
N ASN A 114 -7.31 4.81 -23.93
CA ASN A 114 -6.29 3.87 -24.37
C ASN A 114 -4.90 4.52 -24.54
N VAL A 115 -4.63 5.60 -23.81
CA VAL A 115 -3.36 6.33 -23.83
C VAL A 115 -2.64 6.15 -22.51
N ALA A 116 -1.35 5.81 -22.53
CA ALA A 116 -0.57 5.56 -21.31
C ALA A 116 -0.65 6.73 -20.30
N LEU A 117 -0.58 7.96 -20.81
CA LEU A 117 -0.78 9.18 -20.02
C LEU A 117 -1.28 10.31 -20.93
N ASP A 118 -2.37 10.97 -20.53
CA ASP A 118 -2.78 12.25 -21.10
C ASP A 118 -3.29 13.20 -20.00
N SER A 119 -3.36 14.48 -20.31
CA SER A 119 -3.92 15.49 -19.42
C SER A 119 -4.81 16.44 -20.20
N ILE A 120 -6.02 16.67 -19.69
CA ILE A 120 -7.01 17.59 -20.24
C ILE A 120 -7.35 18.67 -19.22
N LYS A 121 -7.93 19.79 -19.67
CA LYS A 121 -8.29 20.87 -18.75
C LYS A 121 -9.37 20.40 -17.78
N SER A 122 -10.49 19.94 -18.31
CA SER A 122 -11.66 19.49 -17.54
C SER A 122 -12.49 18.48 -18.32
N LEU A 123 -13.37 17.77 -17.62
CA LEU A 123 -14.19 16.69 -18.20
C LEU A 123 -15.66 16.85 -17.79
N GLU A 124 -16.58 16.69 -18.74
CA GLU A 124 -18.01 16.52 -18.47
C GLU A 124 -18.53 15.28 -19.20
N LEU A 125 -19.08 14.32 -18.45
CA LEU A 125 -19.90 13.25 -19.03
C LEU A 125 -21.37 13.64 -18.94
N ARG A 126 -22.07 13.62 -20.07
CA ARG A 126 -23.52 13.81 -20.12
C ARG A 126 -24.27 12.57 -19.64
N ALA A 127 -25.57 12.73 -19.40
CA ALA A 127 -26.41 11.61 -19.00
C ALA A 127 -26.34 10.46 -20.01
N ASN A 128 -26.32 9.23 -19.51
CA ASN A 128 -26.23 7.97 -20.26
C ASN A 128 -24.92 7.75 -21.05
N SER A 129 -23.94 8.66 -21.00
CA SER A 129 -22.63 8.42 -21.62
C SER A 129 -21.71 7.60 -20.72
N LEU A 130 -20.74 6.90 -21.30
CA LEU A 130 -19.75 6.11 -20.57
C LEU A 130 -18.33 6.53 -20.94
N LEU A 131 -17.44 6.62 -19.95
CA LEU A 131 -15.99 6.68 -20.15
C LEU A 131 -15.32 5.54 -19.40
N LYS A 132 -14.54 4.73 -20.11
CA LYS A 132 -13.74 3.66 -19.52
C LYS A 132 -12.25 3.98 -19.57
N ILE A 133 -11.57 3.92 -18.44
CA ILE A 133 -10.11 4.05 -18.33
C ILE A 133 -9.52 2.65 -18.12
N SER A 134 -8.78 2.17 -19.12
CA SER A 134 -8.22 0.82 -19.12
C SER A 134 -7.00 0.69 -18.17
N PRO A 135 -6.66 -0.53 -17.72
CA PRO A 135 -5.47 -0.77 -16.92
C PRO A 135 -4.20 -0.23 -17.60
N GLY A 136 -3.30 0.38 -16.83
CA GLY A 136 -2.03 0.92 -17.35
C GLY A 136 -2.12 2.32 -17.95
N ASN A 137 -3.33 2.87 -18.09
CA ASN A 137 -3.56 4.21 -18.63
C ASN A 137 -3.91 5.21 -17.54
N SER A 138 -3.43 6.44 -17.68
CA SER A 138 -3.65 7.53 -16.71
C SER A 138 -4.28 8.76 -17.37
N LEU A 139 -5.49 9.12 -16.94
CA LEU A 139 -6.14 10.38 -17.31
C LEU A 139 -5.98 11.39 -16.18
N VAL A 140 -5.43 12.56 -16.50
CA VAL A 140 -5.29 13.67 -15.55
C VAL A 140 -6.22 14.82 -15.94
N LEU A 141 -7.06 15.24 -15.00
CA LEU A 141 -7.84 16.48 -15.10
C LEU A 141 -7.08 17.59 -14.37
N LEU A 142 -6.73 18.65 -15.10
CA LEU A 142 -5.99 19.79 -14.54
C LEU A 142 -6.87 20.71 -13.70
N GLU A 143 -8.18 20.71 -13.97
CA GLU A 143 -9.21 21.45 -13.24
C GLU A 143 -10.34 20.49 -12.82
N ASN A 144 -11.59 20.98 -12.79
CA ASN A 144 -12.75 20.22 -12.34
C ASN A 144 -13.23 19.16 -13.35
N GLY A 145 -13.95 18.16 -12.84
CA GLY A 145 -14.70 17.19 -13.64
C GLY A 145 -16.14 17.04 -13.15
N SER A 146 -17.03 16.62 -14.04
CA SER A 146 -18.41 16.28 -13.71
C SER A 146 -18.84 15.01 -14.44
N ASN A 147 -19.50 14.11 -13.72
CA ASN A 147 -20.06 12.89 -14.27
C ASN A 147 -21.58 12.84 -14.04
N TYR A 148 -22.34 12.99 -15.11
CA TYR A 148 -23.78 12.71 -15.16
C TYR A 148 -24.12 11.37 -15.83
N GLY A 149 -23.11 10.66 -16.36
CA GLY A 149 -23.19 9.32 -16.93
C GLY A 149 -22.42 8.32 -16.07
N GLU A 150 -21.57 7.48 -16.69
CA GLU A 150 -20.75 6.49 -16.02
C GLU A 150 -19.26 6.68 -16.32
N VAL A 151 -18.42 6.73 -15.28
CA VAL A 151 -16.96 6.61 -15.41
C VAL A 151 -16.53 5.30 -14.76
N ILE A 152 -15.85 4.45 -15.53
CA ILE A 152 -15.26 3.20 -15.05
C ILE A 152 -13.75 3.27 -15.15
N VAL A 153 -13.05 3.12 -14.03
CA VAL A 153 -11.58 2.98 -13.99
C VAL A 153 -11.25 1.52 -13.67
N GLU A 154 -10.46 0.87 -14.50
CA GLU A 154 -10.18 -0.56 -14.37
C GLU A 154 -8.74 -0.86 -13.97
N SER A 155 -8.54 -1.95 -13.23
CA SER A 155 -7.22 -2.47 -12.90
C SER A 155 -7.12 -3.98 -13.09
N GLU A 156 -5.90 -4.44 -13.31
CA GLU A 156 -5.50 -5.84 -13.35
C GLU A 156 -4.41 -6.12 -12.30
N VAL A 157 -3.83 -7.34 -12.31
CA VAL A 157 -2.82 -7.79 -11.34
C VAL A 157 -1.57 -6.90 -11.34
N LEU A 158 -1.12 -6.45 -12.51
CA LEU A 158 0.15 -5.73 -12.68
C LEU A 158 -0.01 -4.23 -12.94
N GLN A 159 -1.18 -3.81 -13.42
CA GLN A 159 -1.41 -2.44 -13.88
C GLN A 159 -2.75 -1.92 -13.40
N SER A 160 -2.80 -0.63 -13.06
CA SER A 160 -4.04 0.06 -12.65
C SER A 160 -4.29 1.23 -13.58
N GLY A 161 -5.54 1.40 -13.98
CA GLY A 161 -6.02 2.65 -14.55
C GLY A 161 -6.01 3.74 -13.48
N VAL A 162 -5.78 4.98 -13.90
CA VAL A 162 -5.74 6.13 -13.00
C VAL A 162 -6.63 7.24 -13.51
N LEU A 163 -7.47 7.76 -12.62
CA LEU A 163 -8.11 9.05 -12.77
C LEU A 163 -7.56 9.99 -11.69
N LEU A 164 -6.77 10.98 -12.09
CA LEU A 164 -6.22 12.00 -11.19
C LEU A 164 -6.92 13.32 -11.47
N VAL A 165 -7.61 13.86 -10.47
CA VAL A 165 -8.31 15.15 -10.56
C VAL A 165 -7.63 16.14 -9.63
N LYS A 166 -7.14 17.26 -10.19
CA LYS A 166 -6.43 18.27 -9.42
C LYS A 166 -7.35 19.17 -8.59
N GLU A 167 -8.55 19.45 -9.07
CA GLU A 167 -9.56 20.24 -8.35
C GLU A 167 -10.70 19.33 -7.86
N ASN A 168 -11.96 19.59 -8.22
CA ASN A 168 -13.12 18.83 -7.77
C ASN A 168 -13.65 17.90 -8.85
N PHE A 169 -14.22 16.76 -8.43
CA PHE A 169 -14.97 15.87 -9.31
C PHE A 169 -16.39 15.67 -8.76
N THR A 170 -17.39 16.12 -9.51
CA THR A 170 -18.81 15.95 -9.13
C THR A 170 -19.38 14.70 -9.79
N GLY A 171 -20.17 13.93 -9.05
CA GLY A 171 -20.72 12.66 -9.51
C GLY A 171 -19.86 11.47 -9.09
N ASN A 172 -20.37 10.26 -9.33
CA ASN A 172 -19.72 9.03 -8.90
C ASN A 172 -18.77 8.49 -9.96
N VAL A 173 -17.74 7.78 -9.52
CA VAL A 173 -16.84 6.97 -10.35
C VAL A 173 -16.86 5.55 -9.84
N SER A 174 -16.90 4.58 -10.76
CA SER A 174 -16.76 3.17 -10.48
C SER A 174 -15.31 2.74 -10.70
N TYR A 175 -14.60 2.39 -9.64
CA TYR A 175 -13.25 1.83 -9.71
C TYR A 175 -13.30 0.30 -9.55
N LYS A 176 -12.84 -0.44 -10.57
CA LYS A 176 -12.69 -1.89 -10.54
C LYS A 176 -11.30 -2.30 -10.12
N ARG A 177 -11.18 -2.81 -8.90
CA ARG A 177 -9.96 -3.43 -8.38
C ARG A 177 -9.89 -4.90 -8.80
N GLY A 178 -9.17 -5.18 -9.88
CA GLY A 178 -8.99 -6.54 -10.41
C GLY A 178 -7.81 -7.33 -9.86
N GLY A 179 -7.69 -8.58 -10.32
CA GLY A 179 -6.61 -9.49 -9.96
C GLY A 179 -6.81 -10.26 -8.66
N LEU A 180 -8.04 -10.30 -8.12
CA LEU A 180 -8.34 -11.08 -6.91
C LEU A 180 -8.64 -12.53 -7.27
N LEU A 181 -8.16 -13.44 -6.43
CA LEU A 181 -8.30 -14.88 -6.62
C LEU A 181 -9.48 -15.45 -5.81
N ALA A 182 -10.13 -16.45 -6.40
CA ALA A 182 -11.23 -17.20 -5.83
C ALA A 182 -10.86 -17.79 -4.46
N ASN A 183 -11.73 -17.60 -3.47
CA ASN A 183 -11.58 -18.16 -2.12
C ASN A 183 -10.27 -17.78 -1.42
N LYS A 184 -9.60 -16.70 -1.86
CA LYS A 184 -8.47 -16.09 -1.17
C LYS A 184 -8.90 -14.81 -0.49
N TRP A 185 -8.23 -14.47 0.60
CA TRP A 185 -8.42 -13.20 1.28
C TRP A 185 -7.51 -12.16 0.65
N SER A 186 -8.03 -10.95 0.45
CA SER A 186 -7.27 -9.77 0.03
C SER A 186 -7.51 -8.65 1.03
N LEU A 187 -6.49 -7.83 1.25
CA LEU A 187 -6.63 -6.59 2.01
C LEU A 187 -6.82 -5.43 1.04
N VAL A 188 -7.99 -4.79 1.11
CA VAL A 188 -8.40 -3.72 0.18
C VAL A 188 -8.81 -2.47 0.94
N SER A 189 -8.80 -1.34 0.25
CA SER A 189 -9.38 -0.07 0.72
C SER A 189 -10.29 0.46 -0.37
N ALA A 190 -11.29 1.27 -0.02
CA ALA A 190 -12.10 1.95 -1.01
C ALA A 190 -11.29 3.12 -1.62
N PRO A 191 -11.08 3.18 -2.95
CA PRO A 191 -10.41 4.29 -3.63
C PRO A 191 -11.36 5.48 -3.91
N VAL A 192 -12.57 5.43 -3.36
CA VAL A 192 -13.64 6.42 -3.48
C VAL A 192 -14.33 6.56 -2.13
N THR A 193 -15.03 7.68 -1.93
CA THR A 193 -15.84 7.95 -0.74
C THR A 193 -17.31 7.60 -0.96
N ASN A 194 -18.08 7.49 0.14
CA ASN A 194 -19.54 7.31 0.12
C ASN A 194 -20.06 6.00 -0.50
N GLN A 195 -19.19 5.01 -0.75
CA GLN A 195 -19.61 3.67 -1.12
C GLN A 195 -20.28 2.99 0.08
N SER A 196 -21.56 2.63 -0.05
CA SER A 196 -22.27 1.82 0.95
C SER A 196 -21.73 0.38 0.96
N ILE A 197 -21.46 -0.18 2.14
CA ILE A 197 -21.00 -1.57 2.28
C ILE A 197 -22.10 -2.53 1.83
N LYS A 198 -23.37 -2.25 2.18
CA LYS A 198 -24.52 -3.06 1.76
C LYS A 198 -24.61 -3.18 0.23
N SER A 199 -24.63 -2.05 -0.48
CA SER A 199 -24.67 -2.07 -1.94
C SER A 199 -23.45 -2.75 -2.58
N PHE A 200 -22.28 -2.67 -1.92
CA PHE A 200 -21.07 -3.35 -2.39
C PHE A 200 -21.16 -4.87 -2.25
N VAL A 201 -21.65 -5.40 -1.13
CA VAL A 201 -21.76 -6.85 -0.92
C VAL A 201 -22.92 -7.47 -1.68
N GLU A 202 -24.00 -6.72 -1.89
CA GLU A 202 -25.17 -7.13 -2.68
C GLU A 202 -24.95 -6.99 -4.20
N ASN A 203 -23.91 -6.28 -4.63
CA ASN A 203 -23.52 -6.24 -6.04
C ASN A 203 -23.06 -7.63 -6.51
N ALA A 204 -23.88 -8.26 -7.35
CA ALA A 204 -23.61 -9.59 -7.88
C ALA A 204 -22.27 -9.72 -8.63
N ALA A 205 -21.73 -8.64 -9.21
CA ALA A 205 -20.42 -8.64 -9.87
C ALA A 205 -19.25 -8.77 -8.88
N ASN A 206 -19.42 -8.30 -7.65
CA ASN A 206 -18.39 -8.41 -6.61
C ASN A 206 -18.24 -9.83 -6.09
N GLN A 207 -19.29 -10.66 -6.18
CA GLN A 207 -19.29 -12.08 -5.82
C GLN A 207 -18.68 -12.35 -4.42
N ILE A 208 -19.06 -11.55 -3.42
CA ILE A 208 -18.57 -11.69 -2.06
C ILE A 208 -19.03 -13.03 -1.47
N ARG A 209 -18.11 -13.79 -0.88
CA ARG A 209 -18.46 -15.06 -0.23
C ARG A 209 -19.36 -14.81 0.97
N ILE A 210 -20.24 -15.76 1.26
CA ILE A 210 -21.13 -15.72 2.43
C ILE A 210 -20.89 -16.99 3.24
N ASN A 211 -20.63 -16.82 4.54
CA ASN A 211 -20.64 -17.91 5.49
C ASN A 211 -22.07 -18.09 6.03
N THR A 212 -22.72 -19.18 5.61
CA THR A 212 -24.09 -19.54 6.00
C THR A 212 -24.13 -20.50 7.20
N ALA A 213 -22.99 -20.83 7.80
CA ALA A 213 -22.91 -21.68 8.99
C ALA A 213 -23.14 -20.91 10.30
N VAL A 214 -23.38 -19.60 10.24
CA VAL A 214 -23.61 -18.70 11.37
C VAL A 214 -24.92 -17.93 11.17
N SER A 215 -25.56 -17.51 12.27
CA SER A 215 -26.79 -16.71 12.24
C SER A 215 -26.56 -15.40 13.00
N PRO A 216 -26.72 -14.22 12.36
CA PRO A 216 -27.02 -14.02 10.93
C PRO A 216 -25.87 -14.50 10.01
N ASN A 217 -26.21 -14.72 8.73
CA ASN A 217 -25.22 -15.07 7.69
C ASN A 217 -24.17 -13.97 7.58
N ARG A 218 -22.90 -14.35 7.42
CA ARG A 218 -21.78 -13.41 7.48
C ARG A 218 -21.13 -13.23 6.11
N TYR A 219 -20.97 -12.00 5.67
CA TYR A 219 -20.22 -11.69 4.46
C TYR A 219 -18.72 -11.84 4.70
N ALA A 220 -17.99 -12.29 3.68
CA ALA A 220 -16.54 -12.32 3.69
C ALA A 220 -15.95 -10.94 3.40
N ILE A 221 -16.38 -9.94 4.17
CA ILE A 221 -15.81 -8.60 4.26
C ILE A 221 -15.77 -8.17 5.72
N GLY A 222 -14.67 -7.59 6.18
CA GLY A 222 -14.54 -7.19 7.57
C GLY A 222 -13.38 -6.25 7.86
N THR A 223 -13.44 -5.60 9.02
CA THR A 223 -12.43 -4.67 9.51
C THR A 223 -11.51 -5.33 10.53
N TYR A 224 -10.24 -4.89 10.56
CA TYR A 224 -9.28 -5.36 11.54
C TYR A 224 -9.37 -4.55 12.84
N ASN A 225 -9.39 -5.25 13.98
CA ASN A 225 -9.34 -4.69 15.31
C ASN A 225 -8.41 -5.53 16.21
N GLU A 226 -7.24 -4.98 16.54
CA GLU A 226 -6.28 -5.67 17.39
C GLU A 226 -6.75 -5.79 18.86
N VAL A 227 -7.73 -5.01 19.30
CA VAL A 227 -8.26 -5.12 20.68
C VAL A 227 -8.89 -6.51 20.92
N ASN A 228 -9.39 -7.15 19.87
CA ASN A 228 -10.07 -8.44 19.98
C ASN A 228 -9.13 -9.57 20.40
N VAL A 229 -9.69 -10.69 20.85
CA VAL A 229 -8.90 -11.84 21.29
C VAL A 229 -8.05 -12.43 20.15
N ILE A 230 -6.92 -13.03 20.51
CA ILE A 230 -6.02 -13.69 19.55
C ILE A 230 -6.81 -14.73 18.74
N GLY A 231 -6.62 -14.74 17.42
CA GLY A 231 -7.36 -15.60 16.48
C GLY A 231 -8.70 -15.03 16.00
N ASN A 232 -9.23 -13.95 16.60
CA ASN A 232 -10.49 -13.33 16.19
C ASN A 232 -10.36 -11.80 16.02
N LYS A 233 -9.31 -11.37 15.32
CA LYS A 233 -9.00 -9.94 15.11
C LYS A 233 -9.82 -9.27 14.00
N TRP A 234 -10.61 -10.04 13.24
CA TRP A 234 -11.43 -9.52 12.14
C TRP A 234 -12.90 -9.48 12.54
N GLU A 235 -13.51 -8.31 12.36
CA GLU A 235 -14.93 -8.04 12.59
C GLU A 235 -15.63 -8.02 11.24
N TYR A 236 -16.40 -9.06 10.97
CA TYR A 236 -17.06 -9.25 9.69
C TYR A 236 -18.48 -8.71 9.71
N TYR A 237 -18.87 -8.10 8.59
CA TYR A 237 -20.26 -7.69 8.37
C TYR A 237 -21.16 -8.90 8.14
N ASP A 238 -22.43 -8.77 8.50
CA ASP A 238 -23.44 -9.80 8.30
C ASP A 238 -24.63 -9.28 7.48
N THR A 239 -25.59 -10.16 7.21
CA THR A 239 -26.78 -9.84 6.40
C THR A 239 -27.73 -8.83 7.04
N THR A 240 -27.49 -8.40 8.28
CA THR A 240 -28.24 -7.34 8.96
C THR A 240 -27.61 -5.96 8.81
N ILE A 241 -26.51 -5.85 8.04
CA ILE A 241 -25.86 -4.57 7.75
C ILE A 241 -26.87 -3.51 7.27
N GLY A 242 -26.77 -2.33 7.88
CA GLY A 242 -27.65 -1.19 7.63
C GLY A 242 -27.08 -0.26 6.57
N SER A 243 -26.89 1.01 6.95
CA SER A 243 -26.46 2.10 6.08
C SER A 243 -24.97 2.42 6.19
N GLU A 244 -24.15 1.50 6.72
CA GLU A 244 -22.71 1.68 6.85
C GLU A 244 -22.05 1.87 5.49
N SER A 245 -21.07 2.78 5.46
CA SER A 245 -20.24 3.04 4.28
C SER A 245 -18.80 2.69 4.57
N PHE A 246 -18.03 2.47 3.50
CA PHE A 246 -16.58 2.33 3.62
C PHE A 246 -15.99 3.59 4.26
N LEU A 247 -15.12 3.40 5.24
CA LEU A 247 -14.39 4.48 5.87
C LEU A 247 -13.17 4.84 5.02
N ASN A 248 -12.87 6.12 4.94
CA ASN A 248 -11.72 6.62 4.18
C ASN A 248 -10.42 6.02 4.70
N ALA A 249 -9.57 5.59 3.76
CA ALA A 249 -8.27 4.98 4.02
C ALA A 249 -8.30 3.79 4.99
N LYS A 250 -9.45 3.16 5.21
CA LYS A 250 -9.57 1.97 6.07
C LYS A 250 -9.32 0.70 5.25
N GLY A 251 -8.58 -0.24 5.83
CA GLY A 251 -8.35 -1.56 5.25
C GLY A 251 -9.45 -2.55 5.64
N TYR A 252 -9.94 -3.30 4.63
CA TYR A 252 -10.95 -4.34 4.74
C TYR A 252 -10.40 -5.66 4.22
N ALA A 253 -10.50 -6.74 5.01
CA ALA A 253 -10.32 -8.07 4.48
C ALA A 253 -11.53 -8.42 3.62
N VAL A 254 -11.32 -8.95 2.43
CA VAL A 254 -12.38 -9.36 1.51
C VAL A 254 -12.05 -10.69 0.84
N SER A 255 -13.05 -11.52 0.57
CA SER A 255 -12.89 -12.76 -0.20
C SER A 255 -14.05 -12.99 -1.17
N ARG A 256 -13.70 -13.33 -2.42
CA ARG A 256 -14.63 -13.56 -3.53
C ARG A 256 -14.84 -15.05 -3.80
N VAL A 257 -15.98 -15.39 -4.41
CA VAL A 257 -16.31 -16.77 -4.82
C VAL A 257 -15.43 -17.23 -5.98
N SER A 258 -15.17 -16.35 -6.95
CA SER A 258 -14.38 -16.59 -8.17
C SER A 258 -13.25 -15.57 -8.35
N ASP A 259 -12.37 -15.83 -9.32
CA ASP A 259 -11.35 -14.87 -9.79
C ASP A 259 -12.01 -13.63 -10.40
N GLY A 260 -11.35 -12.47 -10.37
CA GLY A 260 -11.84 -11.21 -10.97
C GLY A 260 -11.71 -9.99 -10.06
N ASP A 261 -12.66 -9.06 -10.18
CA ASP A 261 -12.58 -7.70 -9.61
C ASP A 261 -13.64 -7.37 -8.56
N LEU A 262 -13.33 -6.34 -7.77
CA LEU A 262 -14.25 -5.64 -6.88
C LEU A 262 -14.52 -4.24 -7.45
N THR A 263 -15.78 -3.88 -7.60
CA THR A 263 -16.22 -2.56 -8.03
C THR A 263 -16.59 -1.71 -6.82
N PHE A 264 -15.92 -0.56 -6.69
CA PHE A 264 -16.23 0.49 -5.74
C PHE A 264 -16.79 1.70 -6.50
N THR A 265 -18.00 2.13 -6.18
CA THR A 265 -18.68 3.26 -6.79
C THR A 265 -18.92 4.35 -5.76
N GLY A 266 -18.41 5.55 -6.02
CA GLY A 266 -18.49 6.66 -5.07
C GLY A 266 -17.80 7.92 -5.58
N SER A 267 -17.65 8.91 -4.71
CA SER A 267 -17.04 10.20 -5.09
C SER A 267 -15.51 10.11 -5.04
N VAL A 268 -14.84 10.65 -6.07
CA VAL A 268 -13.37 10.71 -6.15
C VAL A 268 -12.82 11.62 -5.04
N VAL A 269 -11.74 11.17 -4.40
CA VAL A 269 -11.07 11.96 -3.38
C VAL A 269 -9.96 12.81 -4.00
N THR A 270 -10.04 14.13 -3.79
CA THR A 270 -9.08 15.08 -4.36
C THR A 270 -8.25 15.83 -3.32
N THR A 271 -8.60 15.72 -2.04
CA THR A 271 -7.96 16.41 -0.91
C THR A 271 -7.20 15.45 0.02
N ASP A 272 -6.52 15.99 1.02
CA ASP A 272 -5.90 15.20 2.10
C ASP A 272 -6.92 14.28 2.81
N VAL A 273 -6.44 13.10 3.22
CA VAL A 273 -7.22 12.08 3.92
C VAL A 273 -6.48 11.59 5.15
N SER A 274 -7.20 11.36 6.24
CA SER A 274 -6.67 10.72 7.45
C SER A 274 -7.22 9.30 7.59
N GLY A 275 -6.33 8.31 7.70
CA GLY A 275 -6.67 6.93 8.04
C GLY A 275 -6.61 6.71 9.54
N ALA A 276 -7.72 6.31 10.13
CA ALA A 276 -7.80 6.04 11.57
C ALA A 276 -6.94 4.82 11.96
N VAL A 277 -6.09 5.00 12.96
CA VAL A 277 -5.25 3.96 13.55
C VAL A 277 -5.44 3.92 15.06
N VAL A 278 -5.06 2.81 15.68
CA VAL A 278 -5.10 2.67 17.14
C VAL A 278 -3.67 2.72 17.66
N GLU A 279 -3.44 3.57 18.65
CA GLU A 279 -2.12 3.73 19.25
C GLU A 279 -1.56 2.40 19.80
N ASN A 280 -0.25 2.21 19.64
CA ASN A 280 0.48 1.01 20.05
C ASN A 280 -0.15 -0.31 19.56
N LYS A 281 -0.85 -0.27 18.42
CA LYS A 281 -1.55 -1.41 17.83
C LYS A 281 -1.43 -1.42 16.31
N TRP A 282 -1.48 -2.62 15.76
CA TRP A 282 -1.69 -2.91 14.36
C TRP A 282 -3.05 -2.38 13.91
N SER A 283 -3.02 -1.69 12.77
CA SER A 283 -4.19 -1.17 12.09
C SER A 283 -4.11 -1.54 10.62
N ALA A 284 -5.25 -1.94 10.05
CA ALA A 284 -5.40 -2.10 8.60
C ALA A 284 -5.90 -0.78 8.01
N ILE A 285 -5.11 -0.17 7.14
CA ILE A 285 -5.42 1.04 6.39
C ILE A 285 -5.14 0.82 4.90
N GLY A 286 -5.39 1.79 4.04
CA GLY A 286 -5.10 1.63 2.62
C GLY A 286 -5.22 2.91 1.81
N ASN A 287 -4.84 2.80 0.54
CA ASN A 287 -4.87 3.92 -0.39
C ASN A 287 -6.33 4.38 -0.66
N PRO A 288 -6.71 5.62 -0.29
CA PRO A 288 -8.06 6.14 -0.47
C PRO A 288 -8.31 6.76 -1.86
N PHE A 289 -7.30 6.78 -2.74
CA PHE A 289 -7.38 7.48 -4.02
C PHE A 289 -7.56 6.53 -5.20
N THR A 290 -8.13 7.05 -6.29
CA THR A 290 -8.13 6.45 -7.65
C THR A 290 -6.77 6.56 -8.36
N THR A 291 -5.70 6.85 -7.61
CA THR A 291 -4.34 7.08 -8.10
C THR A 291 -3.36 6.18 -7.36
N TYR A 292 -2.15 6.01 -7.87
CA TYR A 292 -1.08 5.42 -7.08
C TYR A 292 -0.71 6.35 -5.92
N TYR A 293 -0.15 5.78 -4.86
CA TYR A 293 0.41 6.55 -3.74
C TYR A 293 1.80 6.00 -3.37
N PRO A 294 2.88 6.80 -3.38
CA PRO A 294 4.21 6.31 -3.08
C PRO A 294 4.29 5.76 -1.65
N ALA A 295 4.65 4.49 -1.50
CA ALA A 295 4.77 3.87 -0.18
C ALA A 295 6.11 4.22 0.48
N ASN A 296 7.20 4.16 -0.31
CA ASN A 296 8.57 4.39 0.13
C ASN A 296 9.47 4.91 -1.02
N LYS A 297 10.66 5.42 -0.67
CA LYS A 297 11.76 5.71 -1.63
C LYS A 297 11.37 6.55 -2.85
N ASN A 298 10.56 7.59 -2.65
CA ASN A 298 10.11 8.48 -3.71
C ASN A 298 10.62 9.92 -3.51
N GLY A 299 11.93 10.10 -3.42
CA GLY A 299 12.52 11.45 -3.35
C GLY A 299 12.41 12.11 -1.98
N GLY A 300 12.17 11.33 -0.92
CA GLY A 300 11.74 11.85 0.38
C GLY A 300 10.27 12.26 0.43
N SER A 301 9.48 11.92 -0.60
CA SER A 301 8.05 12.19 -0.70
C SER A 301 7.26 10.89 -0.84
N SER A 302 7.05 10.19 0.27
CA SER A 302 6.22 8.97 0.34
C SER A 302 5.40 8.90 1.63
N PHE A 303 4.50 7.91 1.71
CA PHE A 303 3.73 7.61 2.92
C PHE A 303 4.62 7.38 4.14
N LEU A 304 5.66 6.55 3.97
CA LEU A 304 6.60 6.28 5.07
C LEU A 304 7.34 7.54 5.47
N ASP A 305 7.84 8.35 4.53
CA ASP A 305 8.59 9.57 4.85
C ASP A 305 7.78 10.51 5.77
N ASP A 306 6.47 10.63 5.58
CA ASP A 306 5.60 11.44 6.46
C ASP A 306 5.28 10.75 7.78
N SER A 307 5.15 9.42 7.76
CA SER A 307 4.61 8.66 8.89
C SER A 307 5.68 8.11 9.83
N LEU A 308 6.97 8.17 9.47
CA LEU A 308 8.06 7.52 10.22
C LEU A 308 8.03 7.84 11.71
N THR A 309 7.80 9.10 12.07
CA THR A 309 7.75 9.51 13.48
C THR A 309 6.50 9.07 14.19
N ASP A 310 5.42 8.72 13.48
CA ASP A 310 4.13 8.32 14.02
C ASP A 310 3.92 6.79 14.06
N LEU A 311 4.80 6.05 13.39
CA LEU A 311 4.89 4.60 13.50
C LEU A 311 5.62 4.19 14.78
N ASP A 312 5.28 3.01 15.27
CA ASP A 312 5.94 2.35 16.39
C ASP A 312 7.45 2.24 16.11
N SER A 313 8.28 2.55 17.10
CA SER A 313 9.74 2.61 16.94
C SER A 313 10.36 1.28 16.56
N GLU A 314 9.71 0.16 16.89
CA GLU A 314 10.10 -1.20 16.54
C GLU A 314 9.56 -1.64 15.18
N ASN A 315 8.67 -0.83 14.57
CA ASN A 315 7.92 -1.14 13.37
C ASN A 315 7.75 0.10 12.47
N GLN A 316 8.86 0.73 12.10
CA GLN A 316 8.87 1.82 11.10
C GLN A 316 8.76 1.28 9.65
N ALA A 317 7.69 0.52 9.40
CA ALA A 317 7.42 -0.17 8.15
C ALA A 317 5.91 -0.22 7.86
N VAL A 318 5.57 -0.43 6.58
CA VAL A 318 4.24 -0.87 6.18
C VAL A 318 4.30 -2.33 5.74
N TYR A 319 3.25 -3.09 5.96
CA TYR A 319 3.22 -4.51 5.66
C TYR A 319 2.17 -4.81 4.59
N LEU A 320 2.66 -5.25 3.42
CA LEU A 320 1.84 -5.57 2.26
C LEU A 320 1.80 -7.08 2.06
N TRP A 321 0.63 -7.62 1.73
CA TRP A 321 0.52 -9.01 1.35
C TRP A 321 1.27 -9.26 0.04
N ASP A 322 2.26 -10.15 0.08
CA ASP A 322 3.04 -10.56 -1.08
C ASP A 322 2.59 -11.96 -1.50
N ASN A 323 1.90 -12.04 -2.64
CA ASN A 323 1.40 -13.30 -3.18
C ASN A 323 2.52 -14.31 -3.50
N SER A 324 3.71 -13.83 -3.89
CA SER A 324 4.86 -14.70 -4.20
C SER A 324 5.44 -15.35 -2.95
N GLN A 325 5.38 -14.64 -1.82
CA GLN A 325 5.90 -15.11 -0.53
C GLN A 325 4.80 -15.75 0.34
N SER A 326 3.53 -15.58 -0.01
CA SER A 326 2.37 -15.99 0.80
C SER A 326 2.43 -15.48 2.26
N LYS A 327 2.95 -14.27 2.45
CA LYS A 327 3.04 -13.57 3.75
C LYS A 327 2.95 -12.06 3.57
N TYR A 328 2.77 -11.35 4.67
CA TYR A 328 2.97 -9.91 4.69
C TYR A 328 4.47 -9.60 4.68
N ALA A 329 4.92 -8.84 3.69
CA ALA A 329 6.29 -8.37 3.54
C ALA A 329 6.39 -6.90 4.00
N ALA A 330 7.45 -6.59 4.75
CA ALA A 330 7.75 -5.24 5.18
C ALA A 330 8.27 -4.39 4.00
N ILE A 331 7.69 -3.21 3.81
CA ILE A 331 8.20 -2.16 2.93
C ILE A 331 8.75 -1.05 3.80
N THR A 332 10.00 -0.65 3.51
CA THR A 332 10.78 0.29 4.33
C THR A 332 11.61 1.22 3.45
N ASN A 333 12.19 2.26 4.05
CA ASN A 333 13.20 3.09 3.35
C ASN A 333 14.61 2.46 3.35
N LEU A 334 14.80 1.29 3.99
CA LEU A 334 16.09 0.61 4.09
C LEU A 334 16.53 0.01 2.75
N LEU A 335 17.85 -0.11 2.57
CA LEU A 335 18.49 -0.36 1.26
C LEU A 335 17.89 -1.54 0.48
N THR A 336 17.64 -2.66 1.16
CA THR A 336 17.19 -3.91 0.55
C THR A 336 15.71 -3.93 0.19
N SER A 337 14.89 -3.04 0.76
CA SER A 337 13.47 -2.92 0.40
C SER A 337 13.31 -2.40 -1.03
N PRO A 338 12.44 -2.99 -1.88
CA PRO A 338 12.13 -2.41 -3.18
C PRO A 338 11.39 -1.08 -3.03
N GLN A 339 11.48 -0.21 -4.03
CA GLN A 339 10.57 0.93 -4.16
C GLN A 339 9.17 0.39 -4.49
N ARG A 340 8.15 0.92 -3.83
CA ARG A 340 6.77 0.50 -3.97
C ARG A 340 5.84 1.70 -3.98
N PHE A 341 4.75 1.51 -4.70
CA PHE A 341 3.59 2.39 -4.68
C PHE A 341 2.38 1.54 -4.29
N PHE A 342 1.51 2.07 -3.45
CA PHE A 342 0.20 1.50 -3.23
C PHE A 342 -0.64 1.72 -4.49
N THR A 343 -1.11 0.64 -5.10
CA THR A 343 -2.12 0.73 -6.17
C THR A 343 -3.43 1.27 -5.60
N PRO A 344 -4.31 1.87 -6.42
CA PRO A 344 -5.63 2.24 -5.95
C PRO A 344 -6.36 1.04 -5.32
N GLY A 345 -6.94 1.28 -4.14
CA GLY A 345 -7.63 0.27 -3.35
C GLY A 345 -6.73 -0.80 -2.70
N GLN A 346 -5.41 -0.63 -2.71
CA GLN A 346 -4.50 -1.50 -1.95
C GLN A 346 -4.60 -1.21 -0.46
N GLY A 347 -4.90 -2.24 0.35
CA GLY A 347 -4.81 -2.18 1.80
C GLY A 347 -3.48 -2.76 2.33
N PHE A 348 -3.08 -2.33 3.52
CA PHE A 348 -1.85 -2.71 4.19
C PHE A 348 -1.96 -2.60 5.72
N PHE A 349 -1.01 -3.21 6.43
CA PHE A 349 -0.89 -3.09 7.87
C PHE A 349 0.19 -2.08 8.27
N VAL A 350 -0.08 -1.36 9.36
CA VAL A 350 0.86 -0.48 10.06
C VAL A 350 0.70 -0.63 11.55
N LYS A 351 1.72 -0.29 12.32
CA LYS A 351 1.65 -0.19 13.78
C LYS A 351 1.96 1.25 14.19
N ALA A 352 0.97 1.93 14.76
CA ALA A 352 1.13 3.30 15.23
C ALA A 352 1.80 3.31 16.61
N LYS A 353 2.60 4.35 16.92
CA LYS A 353 3.15 4.52 18.28
C LYS A 353 2.08 5.00 19.26
N THR A 354 2.43 5.03 20.55
CA THR A 354 1.61 5.64 21.60
C THR A 354 1.28 7.11 21.29
N GLY A 355 0.03 7.52 21.50
CA GLY A 355 -0.47 8.87 21.26
C GLY A 355 -0.90 9.18 19.82
N VAL A 356 -0.76 8.23 18.88
CA VAL A 356 -1.15 8.41 17.48
C VAL A 356 -2.49 7.74 17.20
N SER A 357 -3.45 8.51 16.67
CA SER A 357 -4.81 8.04 16.33
C SER A 357 -5.15 8.12 14.83
N ALA A 358 -4.29 8.75 14.03
CA ALA A 358 -4.44 8.82 12.58
C ALA A 358 -3.08 8.87 11.89
N LEU A 359 -3.04 8.38 10.65
CA LEU A 359 -1.95 8.60 9.69
C LEU A 359 -2.51 9.30 8.45
N HIS A 360 -1.68 10.09 7.77
CA HIS A 360 -2.15 11.02 6.75
C HIS A 360 -1.73 10.61 5.33
N PHE A 361 -2.65 10.79 4.40
CA PHE A 361 -2.46 10.65 2.96
C PHE A 361 -2.65 12.03 2.33
N LEU A 362 -1.57 12.63 1.87
CA LEU A 362 -1.55 13.99 1.36
C LEU A 362 -1.91 14.03 -0.13
N GLU A 363 -2.79 14.94 -0.53
CA GLU A 363 -3.28 15.05 -1.91
C GLU A 363 -2.15 15.28 -2.92
N ASN A 364 -1.11 15.99 -2.51
CA ASN A 364 0.03 16.36 -3.36
C ASN A 364 0.97 15.17 -3.64
N LYS A 365 0.79 14.03 -2.95
CA LYS A 365 1.55 12.79 -3.18
C LYS A 365 0.83 11.78 -4.07
N ARG A 366 -0.41 12.08 -4.50
CA ARG A 366 -1.10 11.29 -5.51
C ARG A 366 -0.23 11.20 -6.76
N ALA A 367 -0.02 9.98 -7.24
CA ALA A 367 0.84 9.69 -8.36
C ALA A 367 0.07 8.99 -9.49
N ILE A 368 0.47 9.26 -10.72
CA ILE A 368 0.06 8.47 -11.88
C ILE A 368 0.83 7.14 -11.91
N LEU A 369 0.71 6.39 -13.01
CA LEU A 369 1.52 5.20 -13.25
C LEU A 369 2.99 5.46 -12.85
N PRO A 370 3.55 4.69 -11.90
CA PRO A 370 4.95 4.83 -11.55
C PRO A 370 5.77 4.57 -12.81
N LEU A 371 6.52 5.56 -13.29
CA LEU A 371 7.45 5.35 -14.38
C LEU A 371 8.42 4.25 -13.93
N GLU A 372 8.36 3.09 -14.58
CA GLU A 372 9.41 2.10 -14.43
C GLU A 372 10.74 2.81 -14.71
N GLY A 373 11.68 2.71 -13.77
CA GLY A 373 12.98 3.32 -13.97
C GLY A 373 13.06 4.81 -13.69
N THR A 374 12.33 5.35 -12.69
CA THR A 374 12.99 6.35 -11.83
C THR A 374 14.12 5.64 -11.09
N VAL A 375 15.21 5.44 -11.82
CA VAL A 375 16.52 5.18 -11.26
C VAL A 375 16.76 6.39 -10.37
N PHE A 376 16.41 6.27 -9.09
CA PHE A 376 17.13 7.00 -8.07
C PHE A 376 18.58 6.85 -8.47
N ASN A 377 19.24 7.95 -8.80
CA ASN A 377 20.68 7.98 -9.04
C ASN A 377 21.33 7.48 -7.75
N LYS A 378 21.40 6.15 -7.60
CA LYS A 378 22.13 5.48 -6.55
C LYS A 378 23.56 5.72 -6.94
N GLY A 379 24.17 6.79 -6.42
CA GLY A 379 25.59 6.73 -6.11
C GLY A 379 25.82 5.35 -5.49
N ALA A 380 26.82 4.61 -5.98
CA ALA A 380 27.02 3.22 -5.61
C ALA A 380 26.97 3.06 -4.09
N SER A 381 25.87 2.53 -3.55
CA SER A 381 25.73 2.36 -2.11
C SER A 381 26.76 1.33 -1.66
N THR A 382 27.69 1.77 -0.83
CA THR A 382 28.77 0.96 -0.25
C THR A 382 28.32 0.17 0.97
N THR A 383 27.07 0.36 1.43
CA THR A 383 26.48 -0.36 2.55
C THR A 383 26.49 -1.86 2.27
N SER A 384 27.14 -2.61 3.15
CA SER A 384 27.21 -4.06 3.05
C SER A 384 25.90 -4.69 3.51
N TYR A 385 25.45 -5.75 2.86
CA TYR A 385 24.28 -6.50 3.29
C TYR A 385 24.33 -7.97 2.86
N ILE A 386 23.51 -8.77 3.54
CA ILE A 386 23.20 -10.16 3.21
C ILE A 386 21.68 -10.29 3.17
N GLN A 387 21.13 -10.72 2.04
CA GLN A 387 19.74 -11.17 1.95
C GLN A 387 19.75 -12.69 1.97
N LEU A 388 19.21 -13.29 3.02
CA LEU A 388 19.09 -14.74 3.14
C LEU A 388 17.70 -15.15 2.65
N PHE A 389 17.66 -16.11 1.73
CA PHE A 389 16.42 -16.66 1.21
C PHE A 389 16.22 -18.08 1.70
N VAL A 390 14.96 -18.44 1.96
CA VAL A 390 14.51 -19.82 2.17
C VAL A 390 13.41 -20.13 1.17
N GLU A 391 13.54 -21.25 0.48
CA GLU A 391 12.54 -21.74 -0.46
C GLU A 391 12.04 -23.13 -0.05
N SER A 392 10.72 -23.32 -0.10
CA SER A 392 10.03 -24.59 0.10
C SER A 392 8.77 -24.62 -0.75
N ASN A 393 8.53 -25.72 -1.46
CA ASN A 393 7.31 -25.92 -2.27
C ASN A 393 6.99 -24.75 -3.24
N GLY A 394 8.01 -24.15 -3.85
CA GLY A 394 7.88 -23.03 -4.79
C GLY A 394 7.59 -21.66 -4.14
N VAL A 395 7.48 -21.58 -2.82
CA VAL A 395 7.40 -20.33 -2.07
C VAL A 395 8.79 -19.94 -1.58
N LYS A 396 9.20 -18.71 -1.85
CA LYS A 396 10.50 -18.17 -1.45
C LYS A 396 10.30 -16.96 -0.56
N VAL A 397 10.87 -17.00 0.64
CA VAL A 397 10.82 -15.92 1.65
C VAL A 397 12.24 -15.44 1.98
N ASN A 398 12.37 -14.25 2.57
CA ASN A 398 13.67 -13.71 2.95
C ASN A 398 13.69 -13.01 4.31
N THR A 399 14.90 -12.93 4.87
CA THR A 399 15.31 -12.03 5.95
C THR A 399 16.61 -11.35 5.55
N ASP A 400 16.77 -10.08 5.91
CA ASP A 400 17.91 -9.27 5.48
C ASP A 400 18.76 -8.84 6.69
N VAL A 401 20.08 -8.85 6.52
CA VAL A 401 21.05 -8.31 7.47
C VAL A 401 21.81 -7.18 6.80
N LEU A 402 21.72 -5.97 7.34
CA LEU A 402 22.38 -4.78 6.81
C LEU A 402 23.46 -4.28 7.77
N TYR A 403 24.59 -3.84 7.24
CA TYR A 403 25.70 -3.38 8.05
C TYR A 403 25.84 -1.86 7.97
N TYR A 404 25.76 -1.20 9.12
CA TYR A 404 25.89 0.25 9.24
C TYR A 404 27.00 0.62 10.23
N ALA A 405 27.62 1.78 10.02
CA ALA A 405 28.69 2.26 10.90
C ALA A 405 28.22 2.55 12.33
N ASN A 406 26.96 3.00 12.47
CA ASN A 406 26.38 3.40 13.76
C ASN A 406 25.38 2.38 14.32
N ALA A 407 25.23 1.21 13.69
CA ALA A 407 24.37 0.14 14.20
C ALA A 407 24.99 -0.56 15.42
N THR A 408 24.14 -1.16 16.23
CA THR A 408 24.53 -1.91 17.43
C THR A 408 24.24 -3.40 17.26
N GLN A 409 24.64 -4.22 18.24
CA GLN A 409 24.27 -5.64 18.28
C GLN A 409 22.87 -5.87 18.89
N GLY A 410 22.29 -4.82 19.46
CA GLY A 410 20.92 -4.78 19.96
C GLY A 410 19.98 -4.08 18.97
N PHE A 411 18.83 -3.62 19.48
CA PHE A 411 17.79 -3.00 18.68
C PHE A 411 18.15 -1.56 18.29
N ASP A 412 18.15 -1.27 16.99
CA ASP A 412 18.38 0.01 16.36
C ASP A 412 17.09 0.54 15.70
N VAL A 413 16.51 1.59 16.28
CA VAL A 413 15.27 2.23 15.80
C VAL A 413 15.40 2.64 14.33
N GLY A 414 14.45 2.18 13.50
CA GLY A 414 14.38 2.49 12.07
C GLY A 414 15.32 1.69 11.18
N TYR A 415 16.18 0.83 11.75
CA TYR A 415 17.09 -0.05 11.03
C TYR A 415 16.78 -1.53 11.24
N ASP A 416 16.33 -1.90 12.43
CA ASP A 416 15.73 -3.19 12.73
C ASP A 416 14.21 -3.15 12.52
N ILE A 417 13.67 -4.14 11.80
CA ILE A 417 12.25 -4.20 11.44
C ILE A 417 11.70 -5.57 11.85
N GLU A 418 10.69 -5.54 12.70
CA GLU A 418 10.01 -6.74 13.18
C GLU A 418 9.44 -7.57 12.01
N ASN A 419 9.43 -8.88 12.14
CA ASN A 419 8.81 -9.77 11.16
C ASN A 419 7.30 -9.88 11.40
N PHE A 420 6.51 -9.57 10.38
CA PHE A 420 5.08 -9.88 10.40
C PHE A 420 4.86 -11.37 10.21
N THR A 421 4.73 -12.06 11.34
CA THR A 421 4.75 -13.53 11.41
C THR A 421 3.76 -14.17 10.43
N SER A 422 4.26 -15.09 9.60
CA SER A 422 3.44 -15.87 8.67
C SER A 422 2.86 -17.13 9.31
N ASN A 423 1.75 -17.64 8.76
CA ASN A 423 1.24 -18.98 9.09
C ASN A 423 1.95 -20.09 8.30
N GLY A 424 2.54 -19.77 7.15
CA GLY A 424 3.27 -20.70 6.28
C GLY A 424 4.78 -20.65 6.49
N LEU A 425 5.52 -20.86 5.39
CA LEU A 425 6.98 -20.73 5.36
C LEU A 425 7.40 -19.33 5.82
N ASP A 426 8.38 -19.25 6.72
CA ASP A 426 8.93 -17.99 7.19
C ASP A 426 10.40 -18.13 7.60
N VAL A 427 11.17 -17.05 7.45
CA VAL A 427 12.56 -16.96 7.93
C VAL A 427 12.79 -15.58 8.53
N PHE A 428 13.50 -15.54 9.65
CA PHE A 428 13.75 -14.31 10.40
C PHE A 428 15.06 -14.42 11.19
N SER A 429 15.60 -13.30 11.65
CA SER A 429 16.78 -13.25 12.50
C SER A 429 16.45 -12.79 13.93
N TYR A 430 17.36 -13.04 14.87
CA TYR A 430 17.31 -12.53 16.25
C TYR A 430 18.43 -11.54 16.50
N LEU A 431 18.16 -10.53 17.32
CA LEU A 431 19.19 -9.61 17.81
C LEU A 431 20.27 -10.37 18.59
N LEU A 432 21.52 -9.90 18.48
CA LEU A 432 22.67 -10.53 19.11
C LEU A 432 22.73 -10.17 20.61
N GLU A 433 22.22 -9.00 20.97
CA GLU A 433 22.11 -8.51 22.35
C GLU A 433 20.68 -8.07 22.67
N ASN A 434 20.22 -8.35 23.89
CA ASN A 434 18.95 -7.89 24.46
C ASN A 434 17.66 -8.22 23.66
N ASN A 435 17.68 -9.25 22.80
CA ASN A 435 16.48 -9.71 22.08
C ASN A 435 15.36 -10.09 23.05
N GLN A 436 14.20 -9.44 22.94
CA GLN A 436 13.02 -9.72 23.78
C GLN A 436 12.10 -10.76 23.11
N ASP A 437 12.68 -11.89 22.67
CA ASP A 437 11.98 -12.95 21.92
C ASP A 437 11.22 -12.47 20.66
N LYS A 438 11.75 -11.42 20.02
CA LYS A 438 11.22 -10.89 18.76
C LYS A 438 11.92 -11.47 17.54
N ASN A 439 11.17 -11.55 16.46
CA ASN A 439 11.62 -12.02 15.15
C ASN A 439 11.83 -10.80 14.25
N TYR A 440 12.93 -10.73 13.50
CA TYR A 440 13.24 -9.60 12.63
C TYR A 440 13.29 -10.03 11.16
N THR A 441 12.58 -9.29 10.30
CA THR A 441 12.66 -9.48 8.83
C THR A 441 13.80 -8.68 8.23
N ILE A 442 14.22 -7.60 8.90
CA ILE A 442 15.42 -6.84 8.60
C ILE A 442 16.13 -6.60 9.93
N GLN A 443 17.42 -6.91 9.97
CA GLN A 443 18.29 -6.64 11.12
C GLN A 443 19.48 -5.78 10.71
N SER A 444 19.82 -4.78 11.52
CA SER A 444 21.06 -4.04 11.40
C SER A 444 22.16 -4.59 12.31
N LEU A 445 23.41 -4.47 11.84
CA LEU A 445 24.60 -4.84 12.59
C LEU A 445 25.74 -3.85 12.35
N PRO A 446 26.69 -3.72 13.30
CA PRO A 446 27.83 -2.83 13.13
C PRO A 446 28.78 -3.30 12.02
N GLN A 447 29.37 -2.35 11.31
CA GLN A 447 30.36 -2.64 10.27
C GLN A 447 31.73 -3.09 10.83
N ASN A 448 32.03 -2.83 12.11
CA ASN A 448 33.20 -3.41 12.75
C ASN A 448 32.83 -4.79 13.32
N LYS A 449 33.70 -5.79 13.16
CA LYS A 449 33.53 -7.17 13.66
C LYS A 449 32.67 -8.12 12.82
N TYR A 450 32.63 -7.97 11.49
CA TYR A 450 32.05 -8.99 10.60
C TYR A 450 32.43 -10.42 11.01
N ALA A 451 33.73 -10.67 11.25
CA ALA A 451 34.29 -11.99 11.51
C ALA A 451 33.81 -12.67 12.81
N ASP A 452 33.24 -11.91 13.74
CA ASP A 452 32.88 -12.38 15.08
C ASP A 452 31.36 -12.55 15.26
N MET A 453 30.57 -12.20 14.24
CA MET A 453 29.11 -12.20 14.32
C MET A 453 28.53 -13.57 13.95
N VAL A 454 27.82 -14.16 14.92
CA VAL A 454 27.02 -15.37 14.76
C VAL A 454 25.56 -14.97 14.89
N ILE A 455 24.88 -14.84 13.77
CA ILE A 455 23.53 -14.31 13.69
C ILE A 455 22.54 -15.48 13.81
N PRO A 456 21.71 -15.54 14.87
CA PRO A 456 20.72 -16.60 14.98
C PRO A 456 19.61 -16.43 13.95
N LEU A 457 19.23 -17.53 13.31
CA LEU A 457 18.14 -17.58 12.34
C LEU A 457 17.01 -18.45 12.90
N GLY A 458 15.79 -17.99 12.69
CA GLY A 458 14.58 -18.76 12.89
C GLY A 458 13.99 -19.21 11.57
N LEU A 459 13.41 -20.41 11.60
CA LEU A 459 12.72 -21.00 10.45
C LEU A 459 11.34 -21.44 10.91
N LYS A 460 10.31 -21.06 10.14
CA LYS A 460 8.99 -21.68 10.21
C LYS A 460 8.78 -22.50 8.95
N ALA A 461 8.64 -23.82 9.09
CA ALA A 461 8.40 -24.75 7.99
C ALA A 461 7.77 -26.05 8.50
N ASN A 462 6.99 -26.74 7.66
CA ASN A 462 6.29 -27.94 8.10
C ASN A 462 7.21 -29.17 8.13
N ALA A 463 6.76 -30.21 8.83
CA ALA A 463 7.44 -31.51 8.80
C ALA A 463 7.42 -32.10 7.38
N ASN A 464 8.48 -32.83 7.05
CA ASN A 464 8.69 -33.53 5.78
C ASN A 464 8.81 -32.60 4.55
N GLU A 465 9.03 -31.30 4.77
CA GLU A 465 9.36 -30.36 3.69
C GLU A 465 10.87 -30.34 3.44
N GLN A 466 11.26 -30.17 2.17
CA GLN A 466 12.62 -29.83 1.80
C GLN A 466 12.75 -28.31 1.76
N VAL A 467 13.65 -27.77 2.56
CA VAL A 467 13.96 -26.34 2.57
C VAL A 467 15.32 -26.08 1.91
N VAL A 468 15.39 -24.99 1.15
CA VAL A 468 16.60 -24.58 0.43
C VAL A 468 16.99 -23.18 0.89
N PHE A 469 18.15 -23.08 1.54
CA PHE A 469 18.75 -21.81 1.92
C PHE A 469 19.69 -21.33 0.82
N SER A 470 19.61 -20.04 0.49
CA SER A 470 20.55 -19.36 -0.41
C SER A 470 20.75 -17.92 0.07
N SER A 471 21.73 -17.20 -0.45
CA SER A 471 21.87 -15.77 -0.11
C SER A 471 22.34 -14.92 -1.28
N LYS A 472 22.01 -13.63 -1.20
CA LYS A 472 22.55 -12.57 -2.05
C LYS A 472 23.29 -11.57 -1.19
N ASN A 473 24.58 -11.44 -1.44
CA ASN A 473 25.48 -10.63 -0.63
C ASN A 473 26.01 -9.47 -1.47
N LYS A 474 26.11 -8.27 -0.90
CA LYS A 474 26.66 -7.11 -1.61
C LYS A 474 27.56 -6.28 -0.72
N SER A 475 28.62 -5.74 -1.32
CA SER A 475 29.56 -4.80 -0.69
C SER A 475 30.21 -5.32 0.61
N LEU A 476 30.27 -6.64 0.85
CA LEU A 476 31.01 -7.21 1.97
C LEU A 476 32.53 -6.96 1.80
N PRO A 477 33.29 -6.73 2.89
CA PRO A 477 34.74 -6.52 2.80
C PRO A 477 35.46 -7.70 2.13
N LYS A 478 36.57 -7.42 1.45
CA LYS A 478 37.38 -8.44 0.78
C LYS A 478 37.79 -9.55 1.77
N GLY A 479 37.50 -10.79 1.38
CA GLY A 479 37.81 -11.99 2.18
C GLY A 479 36.69 -12.43 3.11
N VAL A 480 35.71 -11.58 3.44
CA VAL A 480 34.54 -11.97 4.24
C VAL A 480 33.65 -12.91 3.43
N LYS A 481 33.39 -14.08 3.99
CA LYS A 481 32.51 -15.11 3.45
C LYS A 481 31.30 -15.29 4.36
N VAL A 482 30.20 -15.76 3.77
CA VAL A 482 28.94 -16.02 4.47
C VAL A 482 28.72 -17.53 4.54
N TYR A 483 28.56 -18.08 5.74
CA TYR A 483 28.25 -19.50 5.94
C TYR A 483 26.96 -19.66 6.72
N LEU A 484 26.17 -20.66 6.34
CA LEU A 484 25.07 -21.17 7.14
C LEU A 484 25.57 -22.36 7.98
N GLU A 485 25.44 -22.27 9.30
CA GLU A 485 25.60 -23.38 10.25
C GLU A 485 24.24 -24.05 10.45
N ASP A 486 24.16 -25.35 10.18
CA ASP A 486 23.09 -26.23 10.69
C ASP A 486 23.64 -27.01 11.88
N ARG A 487 23.23 -26.65 13.09
CA ARG A 487 23.74 -27.26 14.32
C ARG A 487 23.25 -28.68 14.55
N GLN A 488 22.10 -29.03 13.98
CA GLN A 488 21.56 -30.36 14.14
C GLN A 488 22.36 -31.37 13.31
N GLU A 489 22.66 -31.00 12.07
CA GLU A 489 23.46 -31.83 11.16
C GLU A 489 24.98 -31.62 11.36
N ASN A 490 25.36 -30.60 12.14
CA ASN A 490 26.74 -30.18 12.38
C ASN A 490 27.49 -29.87 11.07
N VAL A 491 26.84 -29.09 10.19
CA VAL A 491 27.37 -28.72 8.85
C VAL A 491 27.48 -27.21 8.71
N PHE A 492 28.54 -26.76 8.06
CA PHE A 492 28.71 -25.38 7.60
C PHE A 492 28.67 -25.33 6.08
N THR A 493 27.74 -24.56 5.53
CA THR A 493 27.58 -24.40 4.07
C THR A 493 27.87 -22.97 3.67
N LEU A 494 28.82 -22.78 2.75
CA LEU A 494 29.18 -21.49 2.18
C LEU A 494 28.07 -20.97 1.25
N LEU A 495 27.57 -19.76 1.47
CA LEU A 495 26.51 -19.08 0.69
C LEU A 495 27.04 -17.83 -0.05
N ASP A 496 28.31 -17.81 -0.44
CA ASP A 496 28.97 -16.59 -0.96
C ASP A 496 28.61 -16.17 -2.41
N THR A 497 27.86 -17.00 -3.15
CA THR A 497 27.55 -16.81 -4.58
C THR A 497 26.15 -17.33 -4.92
N GLU A 498 25.51 -16.76 -5.95
CA GLU A 498 24.09 -17.01 -6.32
C GLU A 498 23.75 -18.49 -6.58
N ASN A 499 24.74 -19.36 -6.82
CA ASN A 499 24.55 -20.78 -7.10
C ASN A 499 24.86 -21.73 -5.93
N LYS A 500 25.28 -21.20 -4.77
CA LYS A 500 25.51 -22.03 -3.58
C LYS A 500 24.28 -22.01 -2.68
N ALA A 501 23.79 -23.20 -2.38
CA ALA A 501 22.62 -23.40 -1.54
C ALA A 501 22.84 -24.55 -0.57
N TYR A 502 22.24 -24.44 0.61
CA TYR A 502 22.11 -25.55 1.55
C TYR A 502 20.71 -26.14 1.43
N LYS A 503 20.62 -27.46 1.27
CA LYS A 503 19.35 -28.18 1.17
C LYS A 503 19.23 -29.10 2.36
N VAL A 504 18.08 -29.06 3.04
CA VAL A 504 17.82 -29.97 4.15
C VAL A 504 16.36 -30.41 4.17
N ALA A 505 16.15 -31.68 4.47
CA ALA A 505 14.84 -32.24 4.71
C ALA A 505 14.52 -32.15 6.20
N LEU A 506 13.35 -31.59 6.53
CA LEU A 506 12.92 -31.42 7.91
C LEU A 506 12.17 -32.66 8.38
N SER A 507 12.72 -33.43 9.32
CA SER A 507 12.02 -34.59 9.90
C SER A 507 10.87 -34.22 10.84
N LYS A 508 10.85 -32.97 11.32
CA LYS A 508 9.79 -32.37 12.15
C LYS A 508 9.57 -30.93 11.71
N GLY A 509 8.36 -30.42 11.94
CA GLY A 509 8.08 -29.00 11.73
C GLY A 509 8.95 -28.15 12.66
N VAL A 510 9.42 -27.03 12.16
CA VAL A 510 10.23 -26.06 12.91
C VAL A 510 9.44 -24.77 12.99
N ASN A 511 9.45 -24.13 14.15
CA ASN A 511 8.85 -22.80 14.38
C ASN A 511 9.62 -22.07 15.49
N GLU A 512 10.95 -22.13 15.42
CA GLU A 512 11.83 -21.65 16.48
C GLU A 512 13.21 -21.30 15.91
N THR A 513 14.01 -20.62 16.74
CA THR A 513 15.45 -20.43 16.51
C THR A 513 16.25 -21.57 17.14
N GLY A 514 17.57 -21.58 16.94
CA GLY A 514 18.47 -22.47 17.68
C GLY A 514 19.15 -23.54 16.84
N ARG A 515 18.64 -23.82 15.63
CA ARG A 515 19.24 -24.76 14.67
C ARG A 515 20.16 -24.06 13.67
N PHE A 516 19.68 -22.98 13.06
CA PHE A 516 20.35 -22.30 11.95
C PHE A 516 21.03 -21.01 12.40
N TYR A 517 22.25 -20.77 11.92
CA TYR A 517 22.99 -19.53 12.20
C TYR A 517 23.75 -19.06 10.97
N LEU A 518 23.80 -17.74 10.78
CA LEU A 518 24.64 -17.12 9.77
C LEU A 518 25.96 -16.69 10.38
N HIS A 519 27.05 -17.06 9.72
CA HIS A 519 28.42 -16.69 10.09
C HIS A 519 29.02 -15.84 8.99
N THR A 520 29.45 -14.63 9.33
CA THR A 520 30.32 -13.85 8.46
C THR A 520 31.75 -14.02 8.94
N THR A 521 32.65 -14.57 8.13
CA THR A 521 34.04 -14.77 8.56
C THR A 521 35.03 -14.69 7.40
N SER A 522 36.24 -14.20 7.70
CA SER A 522 37.31 -14.09 6.71
C SER A 522 38.12 -15.39 6.53
N LYS A 523 37.88 -16.42 7.35
CA LYS A 523 38.56 -17.72 7.28
C LYS A 523 37.65 -18.77 6.66
N THR A 524 38.24 -19.74 5.97
CA THR A 524 37.53 -20.97 5.62
C THR A 524 37.25 -21.74 6.90
N LEU A 525 35.96 -21.97 7.20
CA LEU A 525 35.56 -22.79 8.33
C LEU A 525 35.77 -24.26 7.95
N ASN A 526 36.83 -24.87 8.47
CA ASN A 526 36.89 -26.32 8.59
C ASN A 526 36.15 -26.74 9.86
N LEU A 527 35.57 -27.96 9.86
CA LEU A 527 35.00 -28.59 11.06
C LEU A 527 36.00 -28.62 12.25
N GLU A 528 37.29 -28.55 11.97
CA GLU A 528 38.39 -28.60 12.94
C GLU A 528 38.93 -27.22 13.37
N ASP A 529 38.63 -26.14 12.62
CA ASP A 529 39.25 -24.80 12.81
C ASP A 529 38.35 -23.78 13.53
N LEU A 530 37.22 -24.21 14.11
CA LEU A 530 36.36 -23.32 14.87
C LEU A 530 37.04 -22.95 16.21
N PRO A 531 37.32 -21.65 16.49
CA PRO A 531 37.52 -21.24 17.87
C PRO A 531 36.21 -21.50 18.60
N PHE A 532 36.16 -22.58 19.37
CA PHE A 532 35.05 -22.89 20.28
C PHE A 532 34.94 -21.76 21.31
N THR A 533 34.16 -20.73 21.02
CA THR A 533 33.56 -19.88 22.06
C THR A 533 32.47 -20.74 22.70
N SER A 534 32.71 -21.16 23.95
CA SER A 534 31.77 -22.03 24.66
C SER A 534 30.35 -21.45 24.65
N LYS A 535 29.38 -22.25 24.22
CA LYS A 535 27.95 -21.88 24.12
C LYS A 535 27.19 -22.09 25.44
N ILE A 536 27.82 -22.70 26.46
CA ILE A 536 27.20 -22.93 27.77
C ILE A 536 26.92 -21.59 28.48
N VAL A 537 25.64 -21.35 28.79
CA VAL A 537 25.20 -20.23 29.62
C VAL A 537 24.90 -20.74 31.02
N ALA A 538 25.43 -20.05 32.04
CA ALA A 538 25.19 -20.37 33.44
C ALA A 538 24.83 -19.11 34.24
N PHE A 539 23.67 -19.10 34.89
CA PHE A 539 23.21 -18.00 35.74
C PHE A 539 22.41 -18.53 36.94
N ALA A 540 22.34 -17.74 38.02
CA ALA A 540 21.54 -18.07 39.19
C ALA A 540 20.30 -17.18 39.26
N ASN A 541 19.15 -17.77 39.59
CA ASN A 541 17.92 -17.06 39.93
C ASN A 541 17.13 -17.87 40.97
N ASP A 542 16.52 -17.23 41.97
CA ASP A 542 15.70 -17.85 43.03
C ASP A 542 16.35 -19.09 43.68
N ASN A 543 17.61 -18.96 44.14
CA ASN A 543 18.40 -20.05 44.73
C ASN A 543 18.52 -21.29 43.84
N LYS A 544 18.44 -21.12 42.51
CA LYS A 544 18.65 -22.18 41.52
C LYS A 544 19.71 -21.75 40.51
N LEU A 545 20.59 -22.66 40.17
CA LEU A 545 21.52 -22.52 39.06
C LEU A 545 20.87 -23.08 37.79
N TYR A 546 20.80 -22.26 36.76
CA TYR A 546 20.37 -22.61 35.42
C TYR A 546 21.61 -22.79 34.55
N ILE A 547 21.70 -23.94 33.91
CA ILE A 547 22.75 -24.25 32.93
C ILE A 547 22.03 -24.57 31.63
N LYS A 548 22.33 -23.81 30.57
CA LYS A 548 21.69 -23.93 29.26
C LYS A 548 22.71 -24.22 28.15
N ASN A 549 22.21 -24.75 27.04
CA ASN A 549 22.97 -25.01 25.81
C ASN A 549 24.13 -26.01 26.00
N VAL A 550 23.95 -27.01 26.87
CA VAL A 550 24.94 -28.09 27.05
C VAL A 550 24.67 -29.19 26.04
N SER A 551 25.67 -29.48 25.20
CA SER A 551 25.59 -30.49 24.12
C SER A 551 26.39 -31.77 24.42
N SER A 552 26.53 -32.14 25.70
CA SER A 552 27.41 -33.22 26.15
C SER A 552 26.72 -34.22 27.06
N GLU A 553 26.94 -35.51 26.77
CA GLU A 553 26.48 -36.62 27.59
C GLU A 553 27.07 -36.59 29.00
N LYS A 554 28.31 -36.13 29.24
CA LYS A 554 28.89 -36.08 30.60
C LYS A 554 29.35 -34.67 30.94
N THR A 555 28.88 -34.16 32.07
CA THR A 555 29.13 -32.79 32.56
C THR A 555 29.47 -32.81 34.05
N ASN A 556 30.57 -32.15 34.42
CA ASN A 556 31.01 -31.95 35.79
C ASN A 556 30.84 -30.48 36.18
N ILE A 557 30.10 -30.22 37.26
CA ILE A 557 29.73 -28.89 37.73
C ILE A 557 30.34 -28.71 39.10
N LYS A 558 31.07 -27.61 39.31
CA LYS A 558 31.69 -27.26 40.60
C LYS A 558 31.36 -25.81 40.95
N LEU A 559 30.99 -25.54 42.19
CA LEU A 559 30.88 -24.16 42.70
C LEU A 559 31.96 -23.92 43.76
N PHE A 560 32.54 -22.73 43.71
CA PHE A 560 33.53 -22.25 44.67
C PHE A 560 33.03 -20.94 45.29
N ASP A 561 33.27 -20.75 46.58
CA ASP A 561 33.10 -19.46 47.24
C ASP A 561 34.24 -18.48 46.89
N MET A 562 34.17 -17.25 47.40
CA MET A 562 35.18 -16.20 47.15
C MET A 562 36.55 -16.50 47.76
N LEU A 563 36.64 -17.43 48.72
CA LEU A 563 37.90 -17.91 49.30
C LEU A 563 38.48 -19.09 48.52
N GLY A 564 37.80 -19.53 47.46
CA GLY A 564 38.21 -20.66 46.63
C GLY A 564 37.86 -22.04 47.21
N LYS A 565 37.06 -22.10 48.29
CA LYS A 565 36.58 -23.37 48.84
C LYS A 565 35.46 -23.92 47.96
N LYS A 566 35.57 -25.20 47.57
CA LYS A 566 34.55 -25.90 46.80
C LYS A 566 33.34 -26.19 47.70
N VAL A 567 32.19 -25.62 47.37
CA VAL A 567 30.95 -25.74 48.14
C VAL A 567 29.92 -26.69 47.51
N PHE A 568 30.10 -27.03 46.23
CA PHE A 568 29.24 -27.98 45.51
C PHE A 568 30.02 -28.69 44.41
N GLU A 569 29.75 -29.98 44.18
CA GLU A 569 30.19 -30.72 43.00
C GLU A 569 29.11 -31.73 42.59
N GLU A 570 28.80 -31.78 41.29
CA GLU A 570 27.89 -32.77 40.72
C GLU A 570 28.42 -33.26 39.36
N ARG A 571 28.35 -34.56 39.13
CA ARG A 571 28.63 -35.19 37.83
C ARG A 571 27.35 -35.78 37.29
N THR A 572 26.94 -35.32 36.12
CA THR A 572 25.62 -35.61 35.55
C THR A 572 25.67 -35.68 34.03
N HIS A 573 24.60 -36.24 33.45
CA HIS A 573 24.29 -36.09 32.04
C HIS A 573 23.34 -34.89 31.88
N ILE A 574 23.57 -34.03 30.87
CA ILE A 574 22.71 -32.86 30.57
C ILE A 574 22.46 -32.82 29.07
N VAL A 575 21.20 -32.86 28.67
CA VAL A 575 20.78 -32.63 27.30
C VAL A 575 20.02 -31.31 27.27
N ASN A 576 20.58 -30.32 26.55
CA ASN A 576 20.14 -28.93 26.47
C ASN A 576 20.28 -28.17 27.81
N ASP A 577 19.36 -28.37 28.75
CA ASP A 577 19.21 -27.52 29.94
C ASP A 577 19.17 -28.33 31.23
N LYS A 578 19.70 -27.77 32.32
CA LYS A 578 19.57 -28.32 33.68
C LYS A 578 19.35 -27.21 34.71
N LYS A 579 18.56 -27.54 35.73
CA LYS A 579 18.35 -26.71 36.93
C LYS A 579 18.89 -27.43 38.15
N ILE A 580 19.64 -26.72 38.99
CA ILE A 580 20.22 -27.25 40.24
C ILE A 580 19.75 -26.39 41.40
N ASN A 581 19.24 -27.03 42.44
CA ASN A 581 18.82 -26.35 43.65
C ASN A 581 20.04 -25.99 44.52
N LEU A 582 20.18 -24.70 44.85
CA LEU A 582 21.24 -24.13 45.67
C LEU A 582 20.74 -23.60 47.03
N SER A 583 19.52 -23.91 47.46
CA SER A 583 18.93 -23.43 48.73
C SER A 583 19.73 -23.79 50.00
N HIS A 584 20.70 -24.70 49.90
CA HIS A 584 21.59 -25.08 51.00
C HIS A 584 22.83 -24.18 51.11
N LEU A 585 23.03 -23.24 50.17
CA LEU A 585 24.15 -22.29 50.17
C LEU A 585 23.70 -20.93 50.68
N SER A 586 24.58 -20.24 51.41
CA SER A 586 24.35 -18.88 51.90
C SER A 586 24.30 -17.87 50.74
N ALA A 587 23.58 -16.76 50.93
CA ALA A 587 23.62 -15.63 50.00
C ALA A 587 25.05 -15.11 49.82
N GLY A 588 25.44 -14.80 48.58
CA GLY A 588 26.81 -14.40 48.26
C GLY A 588 27.20 -14.60 46.80
N ILE A 589 28.47 -14.31 46.52
CA ILE A 589 29.07 -14.45 45.19
C ILE A 589 29.79 -15.80 45.11
N TYR A 590 29.57 -16.53 44.00
CA TYR A 590 30.18 -17.82 43.74
C TYR A 590 30.78 -17.88 42.33
N LEU A 591 31.80 -18.72 42.16
CA LEU A 591 32.35 -19.07 40.87
C LEU A 591 31.87 -20.46 40.47
N VAL A 592 31.05 -20.55 39.43
CA VAL A 592 30.64 -21.83 38.84
C VAL A 592 31.63 -22.24 37.76
N LYS A 593 32.15 -23.48 37.84
CA LYS A 593 32.96 -24.13 36.81
C LYS A 593 32.19 -25.30 36.23
N ILE A 594 32.00 -25.32 34.92
CA ILE A 594 31.33 -26.40 34.20
C ILE A 594 32.31 -26.98 33.21
N ALA A 595 32.54 -28.29 33.29
CA ALA A 595 33.45 -29.03 32.43
C ALA A 595 32.70 -30.17 31.74
N THR A 596 32.75 -30.20 30.42
CA THR A 596 32.27 -31.30 29.58
C THR A 596 33.45 -32.01 28.91
N LYS A 597 33.19 -33.02 28.08
CA LYS A 597 34.24 -33.56 27.18
C LYS A 597 34.75 -32.51 26.18
N LYS A 598 33.90 -31.56 25.78
CA LYS A 598 34.15 -30.62 24.69
C LYS A 598 34.65 -29.25 25.17
N GLU A 599 34.22 -28.80 26.36
CA GLU A 599 34.53 -27.43 26.82
C GLU A 599 34.64 -27.31 28.34
N LYS A 600 35.28 -26.23 28.80
CA LYS A 600 35.35 -25.83 30.22
C LYS A 600 35.03 -24.34 30.33
N ILE A 601 34.02 -23.99 31.14
CA ILE A 601 33.71 -22.60 31.45
C ILE A 601 33.84 -22.27 32.93
N SER A 602 34.06 -20.99 33.20
CA SER A 602 33.96 -20.39 34.53
C SER A 602 33.07 -19.15 34.45
N LYS A 603 32.05 -19.06 35.31
CA LYS A 603 31.15 -17.89 35.41
C LYS A 603 31.00 -17.45 36.86
N LYS A 604 30.90 -16.15 37.07
CA LYS A 604 30.54 -15.56 38.36
C LYS A 604 29.02 -15.51 38.46
N ILE A 605 28.46 -16.01 39.55
CA ILE A 605 27.03 -15.97 39.84
C ILE A 605 26.78 -15.35 41.22
N VAL A 606 25.60 -14.80 41.41
CA VAL A 606 25.17 -14.20 42.68
C VAL A 606 23.95 -14.98 43.17
N ILE A 607 24.03 -15.51 44.39
CA ILE A 607 22.91 -16.10 45.12
C ILE A 607 22.40 -15.01 46.06
N LYS A 608 21.11 -14.68 45.95
CA LYS A 608 20.48 -13.61 46.72
C LYS A 608 19.96 -14.09 48.06
#